data_AF-A0A932DYQ5-F1
#
_entry.id   AF-A0A932DYQ5-F1
#
_cell.length_a   1.000
_cell.length_b   1.000
_cell.length_c   1.000
_cell.angle_alpha   90.00
_cell.angle_beta   90.00
_cell.angle_gamma   90.00
#
_symmetry.space_group_name_H-M   'P 1'
#
loop_
_entity.id
_entity.type
_entity.pdbx_description
1 polymer ?
#
loop_
_entity_poly.entity_id
_entity_poly.type
_entity_poly.pdbx_seq_one_letter_code
_entity_poly.pdbx_strand_id
1 'polypeptide(L)'
;MKCKSSSYKVFATVVKKGSCNYYKEGDTFPLTGFTPKGLCDSAYAVLSRDALALRYGAMLPWQTSEHTLLTHCPDPTGAVWELKRVPRDKKDTEPMH
;
A
#
# COMPACT_ATOMS: atom_id res chain seq x y z
N MET A 1 -0.43 22.47 9.58
CA MET A 1 0.85 22.54 8.84
C MET A 1 0.87 21.41 7.82
N LYS A 2 1.13 21.70 6.53
CA LYS A 2 1.23 20.67 5.48
C LYS A 2 2.64 20.05 5.53
N CYS A 3 2.78 18.80 5.97
CA CYS A 3 4.05 18.07 5.89
C CYS A 3 4.44 17.87 4.42
N LYS A 4 5.54 18.49 3.99
CA LYS A 4 6.03 18.47 2.60
C LYS A 4 6.95 17.27 2.28
N SER A 5 6.95 16.17 3.04
CA SER A 5 8.09 15.22 3.01
C SER A 5 7.91 13.87 2.31
N SER A 6 6.73 13.48 1.80
CA SER A 6 6.59 12.21 1.07
C SER A 6 6.41 12.41 -0.43
N SER A 7 7.31 11.84 -1.22
CA SER A 7 7.39 12.00 -2.68
C SER A 7 6.30 11.25 -3.45
N TYR A 8 5.71 10.20 -2.86
CA TYR A 8 4.77 9.31 -3.55
C TYR A 8 3.46 9.08 -2.75
N LYS A 9 2.37 8.87 -3.48
CA LYS A 9 1.14 8.20 -3.01
C LYS A 9 1.34 6.70 -3.21
N VAL A 10 0.91 5.88 -2.25
CA VAL A 10 1.02 4.42 -2.36
C VAL A 10 -0.36 3.81 -2.21
N PHE A 11 -0.69 2.87 -3.09
CA PHE A 11 -1.95 2.14 -3.10
C PHE A 11 -1.68 0.65 -2.97
N ALA A 12 -2.50 -0.03 -2.18
CA ALA A 12 -2.54 -1.48 -2.10
C ALA A 12 -3.76 -2.01 -2.84
N THR A 13 -3.55 -2.88 -3.82
CA THR A 13 -4.62 -3.48 -4.62
C THR A 13 -4.59 -5.00 -4.47
N VAL A 14 -5.75 -5.62 -4.25
CA VAL A 14 -5.86 -7.09 -4.26
C VAL A 14 -5.74 -7.59 -5.70
N VAL A 15 -4.67 -8.33 -6.01
CA VAL A 15 -4.48 -8.93 -7.34
C VAL A 15 -4.94 -10.38 -7.40
N LYS A 16 -4.95 -11.08 -6.27
CA LYS A 16 -5.52 -12.42 -6.15
C LYS A 16 -6.17 -12.58 -4.78
N LYS A 17 -7.42 -13.02 -4.72
CA LYS A 17 -8.16 -13.13 -3.45
C LYS A 17 -7.66 -14.27 -2.55
N GLY A 18 -7.30 -15.41 -3.15
CA GLY A 18 -7.04 -16.64 -2.37
C GLY A 18 -8.27 -17.07 -1.56
N SER A 19 -8.06 -17.48 -0.31
CA SER A 19 -9.08 -17.83 0.68
C SER A 19 -9.63 -16.63 1.47
N CYS A 20 -9.16 -15.41 1.18
CA CYS A 20 -9.51 -14.23 1.97
C CYS A 20 -11.02 -13.95 1.96
N ASN A 21 -11.64 -13.76 3.13
CA ASN A 21 -13.07 -13.48 3.24
C ASN A 21 -13.43 -11.99 3.27
N TYR A 22 -12.43 -11.10 3.38
CA TYR A 22 -12.65 -9.66 3.59
C TYR A 22 -12.66 -8.84 2.30
N TYR A 23 -11.92 -9.28 1.28
CA TYR A 23 -11.72 -8.50 0.05
C TYR A 23 -11.98 -9.34 -1.19
N LYS A 24 -12.17 -8.64 -2.31
CA LYS A 24 -12.22 -9.20 -3.66
C LYS A 24 -11.10 -8.61 -4.51
N GLU A 25 -10.79 -9.29 -5.61
CA GLU A 25 -9.82 -8.80 -6.59
C GLU A 25 -10.23 -7.42 -7.12
N GLY A 26 -9.26 -6.52 -7.20
CA GLY A 26 -9.46 -5.11 -7.57
C GLY A 26 -9.71 -4.15 -6.40
N ASP A 27 -10.06 -4.64 -5.20
CA ASP A 27 -10.21 -3.75 -4.04
C ASP A 27 -8.90 -2.99 -3.79
N THR A 28 -8.98 -1.67 -3.64
CA THR A 28 -7.82 -0.77 -3.57
C THR A 28 -7.90 0.15 -2.36
N PHE A 29 -6.80 0.25 -1.61
CA PHE A 29 -6.68 1.05 -0.39
C PHE A 29 -5.51 2.04 -0.48
N PRO A 30 -5.73 3.34 -0.22
CA PRO A 30 -4.64 4.30 -0.13
C PRO A 30 -3.88 4.12 1.19
N LEU A 31 -2.56 3.92 1.13
CA LEU A 31 -1.70 3.79 2.30
C LEU A 31 -1.07 5.14 2.65
N THR A 32 -1.71 5.85 3.58
CA THR A 32 -1.35 7.23 3.97
C THR A 32 -0.47 7.31 5.22
N GLY A 33 -0.01 6.18 5.75
CA GLY A 33 0.76 6.10 7.01
C GLY A 33 -0.08 5.75 8.25
N PHE A 34 -1.40 5.72 8.08
CA PHE A 34 -2.35 5.19 9.06
C PHE A 34 -3.10 4.00 8.45
N THR A 35 -3.67 3.14 9.30
CA THR A 35 -4.52 2.04 8.86
C THR A 35 -5.74 2.60 8.12
N PRO A 36 -5.91 2.31 6.82
CA PRO A 36 -7.07 2.78 6.08
C PRO A 36 -8.35 2.18 6.65
N LYS A 37 -9.44 2.96 6.67
CA LYS A 37 -10.75 2.46 7.08
C LYS A 37 -11.13 1.25 6.22
N GLY A 38 -11.50 0.16 6.87
CA GLY A 38 -11.93 -1.07 6.20
C GLY A 38 -10.79 -1.97 5.74
N LEU A 39 -9.52 -1.58 5.94
CA LEU A 39 -8.39 -2.50 5.81
C LEU A 39 -8.17 -3.24 7.13
N CYS A 40 -8.02 -4.56 7.04
CA CYS A 40 -7.81 -5.46 8.16
C CYS A 40 -6.39 -5.30 8.66
N ASP A 41 -6.24 -5.52 9.97
CA ASP A 41 -4.98 -5.44 10.69
C ASP A 41 -3.88 -6.31 10.07
N SER A 42 -4.24 -7.52 9.65
CA SER A 42 -3.34 -8.51 9.08
C SER A 42 -2.76 -8.06 7.74
N ALA A 43 -3.58 -7.50 6.86
CA ALA A 43 -3.11 -6.91 5.61
C ALA A 43 -2.27 -5.65 5.89
N TYR A 44 -2.71 -4.78 6.80
CA TYR A 44 -1.96 -3.57 7.13
C TYR A 44 -0.58 -3.87 7.73
N ALA A 45 -0.45 -4.90 8.57
CA ALA A 45 0.80 -5.29 9.19
C ALA A 45 1.90 -5.64 8.16
N VAL A 46 1.53 -6.32 7.07
CA VAL A 46 2.47 -6.70 6.00
C VAL A 46 2.65 -5.60 4.94
N LEU A 47 1.64 -4.76 4.72
CA LEU A 47 1.68 -3.70 3.69
C LEU A 47 2.39 -2.42 4.17
N SER A 48 2.18 -2.05 5.44
CA SER A 48 2.53 -0.71 5.93
C SER A 48 4.03 -0.40 5.86
N ARG A 49 4.89 -1.38 6.17
CA ARG A 49 6.34 -1.22 6.17
C ARG A 49 6.90 -0.94 4.78
N ASP A 50 6.46 -1.71 3.77
CA ASP A 50 6.90 -1.53 2.39
C ASP A 50 6.28 -0.26 1.78
N ALA A 51 5.02 0.02 2.09
CA ALA A 51 4.35 1.24 1.64
C ALA A 51 5.02 2.50 2.17
N LEU A 52 5.47 2.50 3.44
CA LEU A 52 6.19 3.61 4.03
C LEU A 52 7.53 3.85 3.31
N ALA A 53 8.26 2.78 2.99
CA ALA A 53 9.51 2.88 2.23
C ALA A 53 9.28 3.47 0.82
N LEU A 54 8.30 2.92 0.08
CA LEU A 54 7.95 3.41 -1.26
C LEU A 54 7.49 4.87 -1.25
N ARG A 55 6.70 5.26 -0.25
CA ARG A 55 6.18 6.61 -0.04
C ARG A 55 7.29 7.66 0.07
N TYR A 56 8.39 7.32 0.74
CA TYR A 56 9.56 8.20 0.88
C TYR A 56 10.60 8.02 -0.24
N GLY A 57 10.30 7.21 -1.26
CA GLY A 57 11.12 7.09 -2.45
C GLY A 57 12.21 6.01 -2.38
N ALA A 58 12.22 5.17 -1.35
CA ALA A 58 13.15 4.04 -1.29
C ALA A 58 12.92 3.08 -2.47
N MET A 59 13.99 2.36 -2.85
CA MET A 59 13.93 1.24 -3.79
C MET A 59 14.21 -0.05 -3.03
N LEU A 60 13.27 -0.98 -3.06
CA LEU A 60 13.36 -2.25 -2.37
C LEU A 60 13.85 -3.34 -3.34
N PRO A 61 14.73 -4.26 -2.92
CA PRO A 61 15.32 -5.25 -3.84
C PRO A 61 14.34 -6.32 -4.32
N TRP A 62 13.19 -6.49 -3.66
CA TRP A 62 12.12 -7.43 -4.07
C TRP A 62 10.99 -6.75 -4.87
N GLN A 63 11.22 -5.52 -5.35
CA GLN A 63 10.27 -4.88 -6.25
C GLN A 63 10.10 -5.66 -7.57
N THR A 64 8.87 -5.70 -8.08
CA THR A 64 8.58 -6.29 -9.39
C THR A 64 8.82 -5.30 -10.53
N SER A 65 8.80 -3.99 -10.24
CA SER A 65 9.22 -2.91 -11.15
C SER A 65 9.68 -1.69 -10.36
N GLU A 66 10.09 -0.60 -11.02
CA GLU A 66 10.44 0.66 -10.35
C GLU A 66 9.33 1.20 -9.44
N HIS A 67 8.06 0.90 -9.74
CA HIS A 67 6.92 1.47 -9.01
C HIS A 67 6.02 0.45 -8.35
N THR A 68 6.28 -0.85 -8.52
CA THR A 68 5.43 -1.93 -8.02
C THR A 68 6.21 -2.97 -7.23
N LEU A 69 5.54 -3.56 -6.24
CA LEU A 69 5.95 -4.80 -5.61
C LEU A 69 4.73 -5.65 -5.28
N LEU A 70 4.95 -6.96 -5.16
CA LEU A 70 3.93 -7.89 -4.69
C LEU A 70 4.25 -8.30 -3.25
N THR A 71 3.23 -8.39 -2.43
CA THR A 71 3.32 -8.96 -1.09
C THR A 71 2.15 -9.89 -0.83
N HIS A 72 2.29 -10.74 0.18
CA HIS A 72 1.30 -11.75 0.51
C HIS A 72 0.70 -11.44 1.88
N CYS A 73 -0.59 -11.79 2.05
CA CYS A 73 -1.23 -11.87 3.35
C CYS A 73 -0.36 -12.72 4.32
N PRO A 74 -0.31 -12.41 5.63
CA PRO A 74 0.37 -13.29 6.58
C PRO A 74 -0.25 -14.70 6.64
N ASP A 75 -1.53 -14.86 6.26
CA ASP A 75 -2.14 -16.16 5.99
C ASP A 75 -1.58 -16.73 4.66
N PRO A 76 -0.93 -17.92 4.65
CA PRO A 76 -0.37 -18.53 3.44
C PRO A 76 -1.37 -18.81 2.32
N THR A 77 -2.66 -18.91 2.64
CA THR A 77 -3.74 -19.13 1.66
C THR A 77 -4.47 -17.85 1.28
N GLY A 78 -4.14 -16.73 1.93
CA GLY A 78 -4.83 -15.45 1.82
C GLY A 78 -4.58 -14.67 0.53
N ALA A 79 -4.86 -13.38 0.58
CA ALA A 79 -4.78 -12.50 -0.59
C ALA A 79 -3.34 -12.12 -0.97
N VAL A 80 -3.11 -12.01 -2.28
CA VAL A 80 -1.91 -11.40 -2.86
C VAL A 80 -2.22 -9.93 -3.16
N TRP A 81 -1.31 -9.05 -2.76
CA TRP A 81 -1.45 -7.61 -2.90
C TRP A 81 -0.36 -7.05 -3.80
N GLU A 82 -0.73 -6.10 -4.66
CA GLU A 82 0.20 -5.20 -5.32
C GLU A 82 0.25 -3.88 -4.55
N LEU A 83 1.46 -3.46 -4.18
CA LEU A 83 1.72 -2.09 -3.78
C LEU A 83 2.24 -1.31 -4.98
N LYS A 84 1.56 -0.19 -5.30
CA LYS A 84 1.94 0.70 -6.39
C LYS A 84 2.17 2.12 -5.87
N ARG A 85 3.34 2.68 -6.16
CA ARG A 85 3.64 4.10 -5.90
C ARG A 85 3.33 4.97 -7.11
N VAL A 86 2.81 6.17 -6.87
CA VAL A 86 2.51 7.19 -7.88
C VAL A 86 3.09 8.52 -7.40
N PRO A 87 3.82 9.28 -8.25
CA PRO A 87 4.31 10.60 -7.87
C PRO A 87 3.20 11.50 -7.33
N ARG A 88 3.51 12.31 -6.31
CA ARG A 88 2.58 13.34 -5.83
C ARG A 88 2.61 14.56 -6.73
N ASP A 89 1.42 15.11 -6.97
CA ASP A 89 1.26 16.44 -7.54
C ASP A 89 1.48 17.52 -6.48
N LYS A 90 1.92 18.71 -6.90
CA LYS A 90 2.10 19.87 -6.00
C LYS A 90 0.79 20.31 -5.30
N LYS A 91 -0.36 19.88 -5.82
CA LYS A 91 -1.69 20.17 -5.28
C LYS A 91 -2.19 19.10 -4.30
N ASP A 92 -1.53 17.94 -4.23
CA ASP A 92 -1.92 16.87 -3.30
C ASP A 92 -1.66 17.33 -1.87
N THR A 93 -2.74 17.49 -1.10
CA THR A 93 -2.68 17.72 0.34
C THR A 93 -3.06 16.44 1.06
N GLU A 94 -2.25 16.02 2.02
CA GLU A 94 -2.67 14.95 2.90
C GLU A 94 -3.74 15.42 3.88
N PRO A 95 -4.74 14.59 4.15
CA PRO A 95 -5.62 14.84 5.28
C PRO A 95 -4.76 14.89 6.54
N MET A 96 -4.89 15.99 7.28
CA MET A 96 -4.42 16.03 8.67
C MET A 96 -5.42 15.17 9.45
N HIS A 97 -4.93 14.05 9.98
CA HIS A 97 -5.67 13.21 10.91
C HIS A 97 -5.57 13.77 12.32
#